data_AF-A0A0A7LIG0-F1
#
_entry.id   AF-A0A0A7LIG0-F1
#
_cell.length_a   1.000
_cell.length_b   1.000
_cell.length_c   1.000
_cell.angle_alpha   90.00
_cell.angle_beta   90.00
_cell.angle_gamma   90.00
#
_symmetry.space_group_name_H-M   'P 1'
#
loop_
_entity.id
_entity.type
_entity.pdbx_description
1 polymer ?
#
loop_
_entity_poly.entity_id
_entity_poly.type
_entity_poly.pdbx_seq_one_letter_code
_entity_poly.pdbx_strand_id
1 'polypeptide(L)'
;MMKKPLKALSLMLVAAAVLILLFGVPTTISNGADDAIVIDTPSKWADLGTTITLENNKELFIYPAAGSPAFPTVIQIAANANVKINSFSQLIENLRIAEGADTAAHTVRLSNLTITASGGVGYLHNMGVIELIGDNLINGNGNIALYSAAPGSVLTITSSNGGTLIANGVDQTGIHAMELSIEGNADVSAETSGSAKDALVLDGPTLRLSVAENAKLTATGSEWRGIFFNITTIHSVECKGTIIASGKAYGIVSLGNMSITGSGTIIASGSTGISTNQMAVSETNIVANGTAQYGIYLATPTDIILSNSAKINATGANGAMMTFGAKGFTMSLGTTVTLKNSLAAWEVHPFTMGSSGNQWVLSGNASFGSSQTPESSPATIEISPSGRGTVVLASVPGIDGPTTMTLTEGYAAASSGVFTLTGTPTPTVTTTGDEKITWNADTKKLNIAAGLAAGSYEVVLKASNGATPDATVTFTLTVTEPVVNDSSGTSIWLWISIVVVIIIVVGYVLFNFVLKKKGV
;
A
#
# COMPACT_ATOMS: atom_id res chain seq x y z
N MET A 1 -39.61 -43.14 78.32
CA MET A 1 -40.62 -42.20 77.76
C MET A 1 -40.01 -41.47 76.57
N MET A 2 -40.22 -42.04 75.39
CA MET A 2 -39.90 -41.48 74.08
C MET A 2 -41.04 -40.58 73.62
N LYS A 3 -40.73 -39.46 72.97
CA LYS A 3 -41.05 -39.20 71.54
C LYS A 3 -40.64 -37.76 71.17
N LYS A 4 -39.53 -37.64 70.45
CA LYS A 4 -39.14 -36.44 69.69
C LYS A 4 -39.94 -36.39 68.37
N PRO A 5 -40.39 -35.22 67.89
CA PRO A 5 -41.00 -35.10 66.57
C PRO A 5 -39.90 -34.86 65.51
N LEU A 6 -39.68 -35.86 64.65
CA LEU A 6 -38.70 -35.82 63.55
C LEU A 6 -39.39 -35.67 62.17
N LYS A 7 -40.65 -35.19 62.13
CA LYS A 7 -41.45 -35.13 60.89
C LYS A 7 -41.45 -33.78 60.15
N ALA A 8 -40.96 -32.69 60.77
CA ALA A 8 -40.98 -31.38 60.13
C ALA A 8 -39.77 -31.11 59.21
N LEU A 9 -38.61 -31.73 59.47
CA LEU A 9 -37.39 -31.49 58.69
C LEU A 9 -37.39 -32.20 57.32
N SER A 10 -38.14 -33.29 57.18
CA SER A 10 -38.23 -34.05 55.92
C SER A 10 -39.09 -33.37 54.86
N LEU A 11 -40.04 -32.51 55.25
CA LEU A 11 -40.96 -31.87 54.30
C LEU A 11 -40.35 -30.59 53.69
N MET A 12 -39.52 -29.86 54.45
CA MET A 12 -38.79 -28.69 53.94
C MET A 12 -37.67 -29.07 52.97
N LEU A 13 -37.00 -30.22 53.14
CA LEU A 13 -35.96 -30.66 52.21
C LEU A 13 -36.55 -31.10 50.85
N VAL A 14 -37.74 -31.69 50.86
CA VAL A 14 -38.46 -32.08 49.62
C VAL A 14 -39.05 -30.86 48.91
N ALA A 15 -39.55 -29.86 49.64
CA ALA A 15 -40.04 -28.62 49.04
C ALA A 15 -38.90 -27.79 48.40
N ALA A 16 -37.70 -27.76 49.00
CA ALA A 16 -36.53 -27.11 48.41
C ALA A 16 -36.00 -27.84 47.16
N ALA A 17 -36.02 -29.18 47.15
CA ALA A 17 -35.62 -29.96 45.98
C ALA A 17 -36.63 -29.86 44.82
N VAL A 18 -37.93 -29.76 45.11
CA VAL A 18 -38.97 -29.57 44.08
C VAL A 18 -39.00 -28.14 43.54
N LEU A 19 -38.63 -27.13 44.35
CA LEU A 19 -38.53 -25.74 43.88
C LEU A 19 -37.29 -25.52 42.98
N ILE A 20 -36.19 -26.26 43.20
CA ILE A 20 -35.01 -26.26 42.30
C ILE A 20 -35.31 -26.99 40.96
N LEU A 21 -36.30 -27.88 40.92
CA LEU A 21 -36.76 -28.53 39.69
C LEU A 21 -37.76 -27.68 38.88
N LEU A 22 -38.36 -26.65 39.47
CA LEU A 22 -39.34 -25.76 38.82
C LEU A 22 -38.71 -24.50 38.21
N PHE A 23 -37.52 -24.10 38.66
CA PHE A 23 -36.69 -23.14 37.95
C PHE A 23 -35.69 -23.91 37.09
N GLY A 24 -36.04 -24.13 35.82
CA GLY A 24 -35.22 -24.87 34.87
C GLY A 24 -33.77 -24.37 34.92
N VAL A 25 -32.88 -25.23 35.44
CA VAL A 25 -31.45 -25.09 35.17
C VAL A 25 -31.34 -25.08 33.65
N PRO A 26 -30.75 -24.04 33.02
CA PRO A 26 -30.55 -24.06 31.58
C PRO A 26 -29.77 -25.33 31.26
N THR A 27 -30.45 -26.30 30.64
CA THR A 27 -29.84 -27.56 30.24
C THR A 27 -28.84 -27.22 29.18
N THR A 28 -27.56 -27.18 29.55
CA THR A 28 -26.46 -27.15 28.61
C THR A 28 -26.49 -28.50 27.91
N ILE A 29 -27.09 -28.56 26.73
CA ILE A 29 -27.06 -29.77 25.90
C ILE A 29 -25.62 -29.90 25.41
N SER A 30 -24.82 -30.69 26.11
CA SER A 30 -23.55 -31.24 25.63
C SER A 30 -23.88 -32.19 24.49
N ASN A 31 -24.04 -31.68 23.26
CA ASN A 31 -24.06 -32.53 22.07
C ASN A 31 -22.77 -33.36 22.07
N GLY A 32 -22.88 -34.65 21.77
CA GLY A 32 -21.76 -35.59 21.73
C GLY A 32 -20.66 -35.16 20.75
N ALA A 33 -19.69 -36.03 20.50
CA ALA A 33 -18.49 -35.78 19.68
C ALA A 33 -18.71 -35.34 18.21
N ASP A 34 -19.92 -34.94 17.81
CA ASP A 34 -20.20 -34.36 16.51
C ASP A 34 -19.59 -32.95 16.43
N ASP A 35 -18.76 -32.76 15.41
CA ASP A 35 -17.97 -31.53 15.21
C ASP A 35 -18.75 -30.35 14.65
N ALA A 36 -20.02 -30.57 14.28
CA ALA A 36 -20.88 -29.56 13.69
C ALA A 36 -22.24 -29.41 14.39
N ILE A 37 -22.64 -28.18 14.67
CA ILE A 37 -24.01 -27.80 15.02
C ILE A 37 -24.72 -27.37 13.74
N VAL A 38 -25.86 -27.98 13.45
CA VAL A 38 -26.64 -27.70 12.23
C VAL A 38 -27.99 -27.11 12.60
N ILE A 39 -28.29 -25.96 12.03
CA ILE A 39 -29.58 -25.27 12.13
C ILE A 39 -30.17 -25.21 10.72
N ASP A 40 -31.08 -26.14 10.44
CA ASP A 40 -31.68 -26.34 9.11
C ASP A 40 -33.18 -26.06 9.06
N THR A 41 -33.80 -25.82 10.22
CA THR A 41 -35.23 -25.59 10.37
C THR A 41 -35.49 -24.59 11.50
N PRO A 42 -36.58 -23.81 11.47
CA PRO A 42 -36.82 -22.78 12.48
C PRO A 42 -36.96 -23.31 13.91
N SER A 43 -37.45 -24.54 14.08
CA SER A 43 -37.59 -25.18 15.40
C SER A 43 -36.25 -25.45 16.09
N LYS A 44 -35.15 -25.58 15.32
CA LYS A 44 -33.81 -25.82 15.90
C LYS A 44 -33.31 -24.65 16.73
N TRP A 45 -33.72 -23.42 16.42
CA TRP A 45 -33.42 -22.28 17.28
C TRP A 45 -34.01 -22.45 18.68
N ALA A 46 -35.26 -22.95 18.78
CA ALA A 46 -35.92 -23.16 20.06
C ALA A 46 -35.26 -24.31 20.85
N ASP A 47 -34.84 -25.38 20.18
CA ASP A 47 -34.16 -26.52 20.81
C ASP A 47 -32.81 -26.13 21.43
N LEU A 48 -32.08 -25.20 20.81
CA LEU A 48 -30.77 -24.73 21.27
C LEU A 48 -30.86 -23.62 22.32
N GLY A 49 -32.03 -22.98 22.47
CA GLY A 49 -32.24 -21.86 23.38
C GLY A 49 -31.64 -20.54 22.89
N THR A 50 -31.54 -19.54 23.78
CA THR A 50 -31.07 -18.18 23.44
C THR A 50 -29.54 -18.05 23.46
N THR A 51 -28.81 -19.12 23.76
CA THR A 51 -27.34 -19.13 23.81
C THR A 51 -26.79 -20.42 23.26
N ILE A 52 -26.05 -20.32 22.16
CA ILE A 52 -25.38 -21.43 21.49
C ILE A 52 -23.90 -21.31 21.81
N THR A 53 -23.34 -22.24 22.58
CA THR A 53 -21.90 -22.22 22.90
C THR A 53 -21.12 -23.01 21.86
N LEU A 54 -20.13 -22.38 21.23
CA LEU A 54 -19.20 -23.03 20.31
C LEU A 54 -17.86 -23.25 21.01
N GLU A 55 -17.57 -24.52 21.28
CA GLU A 55 -16.29 -24.96 21.82
C GLU A 55 -15.20 -25.01 20.73
N ASN A 56 -13.94 -25.16 21.15
CA ASN A 56 -12.81 -25.22 20.22
C ASN A 56 -13.00 -26.32 19.16
N ASN A 57 -12.69 -25.97 17.91
CA ASN A 57 -12.85 -26.75 16.68
C ASN A 57 -14.29 -27.08 16.28
N LYS A 58 -15.30 -26.41 16.85
CA LYS A 58 -16.70 -26.60 16.41
C LYS A 58 -17.06 -25.76 15.19
N GLU A 59 -17.87 -26.34 14.33
CA GLU A 59 -18.49 -25.66 13.20
C GLU A 59 -19.99 -25.44 13.46
N LEU A 60 -20.50 -24.28 13.04
CA LEU A 60 -21.92 -23.95 13.03
C LEU A 60 -22.38 -23.75 11.58
N PHE A 61 -23.45 -24.43 11.19
CA PHE A 61 -24.10 -24.28 9.90
C PHE A 61 -25.52 -23.75 10.08
N ILE A 62 -25.83 -22.61 9.45
CA ILE A 62 -27.16 -22.01 9.43
C ILE A 62 -27.66 -22.04 7.98
N TYR A 63 -28.56 -22.99 7.68
CA TYR A 63 -29.11 -23.15 6.34
C TYR A 63 -30.26 -22.17 6.09
N PRO A 64 -30.53 -21.79 4.82
CA PRO A 64 -31.60 -20.84 4.48
C PRO A 64 -32.99 -21.18 5.02
N ALA A 65 -33.29 -22.47 5.19
CA ALA A 65 -34.57 -22.94 5.71
C ALA A 65 -34.75 -22.68 7.22
N ALA A 66 -33.69 -22.38 7.95
CA ALA A 66 -33.75 -22.06 9.37
C ALA A 66 -34.41 -20.70 9.66
N GLY A 67 -34.24 -19.72 8.77
CA GLY A 67 -34.66 -18.34 9.01
C GLY A 67 -34.05 -17.73 10.28
N SER A 68 -34.68 -16.68 10.80
CA SER A 68 -34.23 -15.97 12.01
C SER A 68 -34.74 -16.63 13.30
N PRO A 69 -33.96 -16.63 14.40
CA PRO A 69 -34.48 -16.97 15.72
C PRO A 69 -35.59 -15.99 16.13
N ALA A 70 -36.63 -16.53 16.78
CA ALA A 70 -37.77 -15.74 17.27
C ALA A 70 -37.41 -14.81 18.45
N PHE A 71 -36.33 -15.11 19.16
CA PHE A 71 -35.83 -14.34 20.30
C PHE A 71 -34.37 -13.95 20.08
N PRO A 72 -33.90 -12.87 20.72
CA PRO A 72 -32.48 -12.51 20.75
C PRO A 72 -31.61 -13.72 21.14
N THR A 73 -30.74 -14.13 20.23
CA THR A 73 -29.90 -15.32 20.38
C THR A 73 -28.43 -14.93 20.27
N VAL A 74 -27.61 -15.53 21.12
CA VAL A 74 -26.16 -15.29 21.17
C VAL A 74 -25.42 -16.55 20.76
N ILE A 75 -24.54 -16.45 19.77
CA ILE A 75 -23.49 -17.43 19.54
C ILE A 75 -22.33 -17.07 20.47
N GLN A 76 -22.19 -17.82 21.55
CA GLN A 76 -21.11 -17.66 22.52
C GLN A 76 -19.92 -18.51 22.09
N ILE A 77 -18.81 -17.89 21.73
CA ILE A 77 -17.56 -18.57 21.43
C ILE A 77 -16.85 -18.80 22.77
N ALA A 78 -16.45 -20.04 23.05
CA ALA A 78 -15.70 -20.37 24.25
C ALA A 78 -14.31 -19.71 24.23
N ALA A 79 -13.71 -19.50 25.40
CA ALA A 79 -12.41 -18.84 25.50
C ALA A 79 -11.35 -19.59 24.67
N ASN A 80 -10.61 -18.85 23.84
CA ASN A 80 -9.54 -19.33 22.95
C ASN A 80 -10.02 -20.37 21.91
N ALA A 81 -11.32 -20.43 21.61
CA ALA A 81 -11.87 -21.42 20.71
C ALA A 81 -11.69 -21.03 19.24
N ASN A 82 -11.12 -21.93 18.46
CA ASN A 82 -11.13 -21.84 17.00
C ASN A 82 -12.47 -22.37 16.50
N VAL A 83 -13.28 -21.53 15.86
CA VAL A 83 -14.62 -21.93 15.41
C VAL A 83 -14.86 -21.50 13.98
N LYS A 84 -15.86 -22.12 13.34
CA LYS A 84 -16.31 -21.74 12.00
C LYS A 84 -17.81 -21.55 12.00
N ILE A 85 -18.26 -20.43 11.45
CA ILE A 85 -19.68 -20.10 11.35
C ILE A 85 -19.99 -19.91 9.86
N ASN A 86 -20.86 -20.76 9.33
CA ASN A 86 -21.29 -20.75 7.94
C ASN A 86 -22.75 -20.35 7.88
N SER A 87 -23.05 -19.30 7.13
CA SER A 87 -24.41 -18.95 6.73
C SER A 87 -24.44 -18.87 5.21
N PHE A 88 -25.49 -19.32 4.55
CA PHE A 88 -25.52 -19.34 3.08
C PHE A 88 -26.07 -18.01 2.53
N SER A 89 -25.48 -16.88 2.97
CA SER A 89 -25.85 -15.51 2.59
C SER A 89 -27.30 -15.10 2.90
N GLN A 90 -27.95 -15.79 3.83
CA GLN A 90 -29.27 -15.39 4.33
C GLN A 90 -29.10 -14.38 5.47
N LEU A 91 -29.86 -13.29 5.45
CA LEU A 91 -29.96 -12.39 6.59
C LEU A 91 -30.64 -13.11 7.78
N ILE A 92 -29.91 -13.24 8.88
CA ILE A 92 -30.42 -13.77 10.15
C ILE A 92 -30.61 -12.62 11.14
N GLU A 93 -31.86 -12.30 11.45
CA GLU A 93 -32.21 -11.27 12.43
C GLU A 93 -32.17 -11.84 13.86
N ASN A 94 -32.09 -10.95 14.85
CA ASN A 94 -32.03 -11.30 16.27
C ASN A 94 -30.85 -12.19 16.67
N LEU A 95 -29.75 -12.13 15.92
CA LEU A 95 -28.55 -12.94 16.16
C LEU A 95 -27.34 -12.04 16.40
N ARG A 96 -26.53 -12.38 17.42
CA ARG A 96 -25.23 -11.75 17.67
C ARG A 96 -24.17 -12.78 18.05
N ILE A 97 -22.91 -12.38 17.96
CA ILE A 97 -21.75 -13.19 18.36
C ILE A 97 -21.08 -12.54 19.57
N ALA A 98 -20.65 -13.35 20.53
CA ALA A 98 -19.85 -12.90 21.65
C ALA A 98 -18.75 -13.90 21.97
N GLU A 99 -17.54 -13.40 22.20
CA GLU A 99 -16.42 -14.22 22.67
C GLU A 99 -16.36 -14.31 24.20
N GLY A 100 -15.68 -15.35 24.68
CA GLY A 100 -15.34 -15.51 26.09
C GLY A 100 -14.19 -14.60 26.49
N ALA A 101 -13.75 -14.72 27.74
CA ALA A 101 -12.54 -14.05 28.20
C ALA A 101 -11.29 -14.78 27.64
N ASP A 102 -10.78 -14.32 26.50
CA ASP A 102 -9.65 -14.93 25.80
C ASP A 102 -8.33 -14.55 26.47
N THR A 103 -7.43 -15.52 26.50
CA THR A 103 -6.07 -15.43 27.06
C THR A 103 -4.99 -15.87 26.07
N ALA A 104 -5.40 -16.41 24.93
CA ALA A 104 -4.56 -16.83 23.82
C ALA A 104 -5.23 -16.48 22.48
N ALA A 105 -4.42 -16.33 21.43
CA ALA A 105 -4.95 -16.09 20.09
C ALA A 105 -5.77 -17.29 19.59
N HIS A 106 -6.93 -17.03 19.00
CA HIS A 106 -7.78 -18.00 18.30
C HIS A 106 -8.26 -17.45 16.97
N THR A 107 -8.94 -18.29 16.19
CA THR A 107 -9.51 -17.90 14.90
C THR A 107 -11.00 -18.16 14.84
N VAL A 108 -11.77 -17.13 14.51
CA VAL A 108 -13.20 -17.22 14.19
C VAL A 108 -13.36 -17.09 12.68
N ARG A 109 -13.73 -18.17 12.02
CA ARG A 109 -13.97 -18.19 10.56
C ARG A 109 -15.42 -17.82 10.28
N LEU A 110 -15.63 -16.74 9.53
CA LEU A 110 -16.96 -16.32 9.07
C LEU A 110 -17.08 -16.63 7.58
N SER A 111 -18.07 -17.43 7.22
CA SER A 111 -18.31 -17.82 5.83
C SER A 111 -19.70 -17.41 5.39
N ASN A 112 -19.78 -16.41 4.52
CA ASN A 112 -21.02 -15.88 3.95
C ASN A 112 -22.05 -15.47 5.03
N LEU A 113 -21.58 -15.01 6.20
CA LEU A 113 -22.41 -14.74 7.37
C LEU A 113 -23.10 -13.38 7.25
N THR A 114 -24.43 -13.35 7.26
CA THR A 114 -25.21 -12.09 7.26
C THR A 114 -26.13 -12.03 8.48
N ILE A 115 -25.84 -11.16 9.44
CA ILE A 115 -26.61 -11.05 10.70
C ILE A 115 -27.04 -9.62 11.05
N THR A 116 -28.17 -9.50 11.74
CA THR A 116 -28.60 -8.27 12.41
C THR A 116 -28.93 -8.58 13.87
N ALA A 117 -28.27 -7.89 14.79
CA ALA A 117 -28.61 -7.99 16.20
C ALA A 117 -30.02 -7.40 16.47
N SER A 118 -30.72 -7.91 17.47
CA SER A 118 -31.97 -7.27 17.95
C SER A 118 -31.71 -6.04 18.84
N GLY A 119 -30.44 -5.77 19.14
CA GLY A 119 -29.96 -4.71 20.03
C GLY A 119 -28.60 -5.07 20.65
N GLY A 120 -27.85 -4.04 21.06
CA GLY A 120 -26.49 -4.21 21.56
C GLY A 120 -25.49 -4.49 20.43
N VAL A 121 -24.30 -5.00 20.79
CA VAL A 121 -23.22 -5.23 19.82
C VAL A 121 -23.54 -6.44 18.92
N GLY A 122 -23.31 -6.31 17.61
CA GLY A 122 -23.46 -7.40 16.64
C GLY A 122 -22.43 -8.52 16.82
N TYR A 123 -21.16 -8.15 16.99
CA TYR A 123 -20.07 -9.04 17.38
C TYR A 123 -19.19 -8.38 18.45
N LEU A 124 -19.26 -8.92 19.66
CA LEU A 124 -18.31 -8.65 20.74
C LEU A 124 -17.06 -9.53 20.58
N HIS A 125 -15.99 -8.97 20.04
CA HIS A 125 -14.68 -9.59 19.91
C HIS A 125 -13.80 -9.21 21.09
N ASN A 126 -12.94 -10.12 21.51
CA ASN A 126 -12.05 -9.91 22.65
C ASN A 126 -10.58 -10.00 22.22
N MET A 127 -10.19 -11.06 21.52
CA MET A 127 -8.84 -11.21 20.98
C MET A 127 -8.81 -12.18 19.79
N GLY A 128 -7.73 -12.20 19.02
CA GLY A 128 -7.49 -13.22 18.00
C GLY A 128 -7.74 -12.70 16.59
N VAL A 129 -8.21 -13.60 15.72
CA VAL A 129 -8.32 -13.35 14.28
C VAL A 129 -9.72 -13.69 13.79
N ILE A 130 -10.34 -12.77 13.07
CA ILE A 130 -11.51 -13.03 12.24
C ILE A 130 -11.03 -13.35 10.83
N GLU A 131 -11.25 -14.59 10.38
CA GLU A 131 -10.92 -15.02 9.02
C GLU A 131 -12.18 -15.01 8.15
N LEU A 132 -12.15 -14.22 7.06
CA LEU A 132 -13.29 -14.01 6.18
C LEU A 132 -13.26 -14.96 4.98
N ILE A 133 -14.41 -15.59 4.72
CA ILE A 133 -14.69 -16.39 3.53
C ILE A 133 -15.99 -15.87 2.91
N GLY A 134 -15.96 -15.52 1.63
CA GLY A 134 -17.12 -14.95 0.93
C GLY A 134 -17.59 -13.61 1.52
N ASP A 135 -18.88 -13.31 1.42
CA ASP A 135 -19.45 -12.01 1.78
C ASP A 135 -20.11 -12.01 3.15
N ASN A 136 -19.60 -11.20 4.07
CA ASN A 136 -20.09 -11.15 5.44
C ASN A 136 -20.71 -9.77 5.75
N LEU A 137 -21.81 -9.76 6.48
CA LEU A 137 -22.49 -8.57 6.98
C LEU A 137 -22.80 -8.76 8.47
N ILE A 138 -22.37 -7.80 9.27
CA ILE A 138 -22.72 -7.69 10.68
C ILE A 138 -23.40 -6.33 10.88
N ASN A 139 -24.64 -6.36 11.34
CA ASN A 139 -25.41 -5.15 11.66
C ASN A 139 -25.68 -5.09 13.17
N GLY A 140 -25.25 -4.00 13.81
CA GLY A 140 -25.38 -3.77 15.26
C GLY A 140 -26.70 -3.16 15.73
N ASN A 141 -27.69 -2.95 14.84
CA ASN A 141 -29.06 -2.45 15.12
C ASN A 141 -29.22 -1.60 16.40
N GLY A 142 -29.05 -0.28 16.27
CA GLY A 142 -29.13 0.67 17.39
C GLY A 142 -27.83 0.79 18.20
N ASN A 143 -26.76 0.10 17.81
CA ASN A 143 -25.48 0.11 18.52
C ASN A 143 -24.29 -0.15 17.56
N ILE A 144 -23.21 -0.71 18.08
CA ILE A 144 -21.96 -1.01 17.39
C ILE A 144 -22.05 -2.36 16.66
N ALA A 145 -21.62 -2.42 15.40
CA ALA A 145 -21.64 -3.69 14.67
C ALA A 145 -20.56 -4.65 15.19
N LEU A 146 -19.33 -4.17 15.32
CA LEU A 146 -18.19 -4.94 15.80
C LEU A 146 -17.42 -4.15 16.87
N TYR A 147 -17.31 -4.72 18.07
CA TYR A 147 -16.69 -4.09 19.23
C TYR A 147 -15.55 -4.96 19.76
N SER A 148 -14.35 -4.38 19.87
CA SER A 148 -13.16 -4.99 20.47
C SER A 148 -12.56 -4.06 21.51
N ALA A 149 -12.76 -4.37 22.79
CA ALA A 149 -12.40 -3.46 23.88
C ALA A 149 -11.47 -4.04 24.95
N ALA A 150 -10.93 -5.23 24.75
CA ALA A 150 -9.89 -5.71 25.65
C ALA A 150 -8.67 -4.79 25.57
N PRO A 151 -8.21 -4.21 26.69
CA PRO A 151 -7.00 -3.38 26.67
C PRO A 151 -5.82 -4.14 26.09
N GLY A 152 -5.17 -3.57 25.07
CA GLY A 152 -4.04 -4.19 24.37
C GLY A 152 -4.42 -5.27 23.35
N SER A 153 -5.71 -5.53 23.11
CA SER A 153 -6.15 -6.42 22.02
C SER A 153 -5.97 -5.75 20.66
N VAL A 154 -5.49 -6.51 19.68
CA VAL A 154 -5.55 -6.14 18.27
C VAL A 154 -6.70 -6.91 17.63
N LEU A 155 -7.70 -6.20 17.13
CA LEU A 155 -8.72 -6.80 16.26
C LEU A 155 -8.05 -7.08 14.91
N THR A 156 -7.79 -8.35 14.62
CA THR A 156 -7.20 -8.76 13.34
C THR A 156 -8.27 -9.34 12.43
N ILE A 157 -8.44 -8.78 11.25
CA ILE A 157 -9.36 -9.27 10.22
C ILE A 157 -8.54 -9.65 9.00
N THR A 158 -8.63 -10.91 8.58
CA THR A 158 -7.81 -11.45 7.50
C THR A 158 -8.65 -12.22 6.49
N SER A 159 -8.08 -12.39 5.30
CA SER A 159 -8.66 -13.21 4.25
C SER A 159 -7.58 -13.70 3.31
N SER A 160 -7.53 -15.00 3.05
CA SER A 160 -6.64 -15.55 2.02
C SER A 160 -7.25 -15.44 0.60
N ASN A 161 -8.59 -15.39 0.51
CA ASN A 161 -9.33 -15.56 -0.75
C ASN A 161 -10.24 -14.37 -1.12
N GLY A 162 -9.97 -13.17 -0.60
CA GLY A 162 -10.73 -11.97 -0.98
C GLY A 162 -12.11 -11.82 -0.30
N GLY A 163 -12.38 -12.55 0.77
CA GLY A 163 -13.58 -12.39 1.60
C GLY A 163 -13.81 -10.95 2.08
N THR A 164 -15.08 -10.55 2.13
CA THR A 164 -15.53 -9.20 2.47
C THR A 164 -16.24 -9.18 3.82
N LEU A 165 -16.19 -8.03 4.50
CA LEU A 165 -16.98 -7.77 5.72
C LEU A 165 -17.56 -6.36 5.67
N ILE A 166 -18.87 -6.24 5.81
CA ILE A 166 -19.56 -4.99 6.10
C ILE A 166 -19.97 -4.99 7.58
N ALA A 167 -19.46 -4.05 8.36
CA ALA A 167 -19.79 -3.82 9.75
C ALA A 167 -20.61 -2.52 9.86
N ASN A 168 -21.94 -2.62 9.90
CA ASN A 168 -22.87 -1.49 9.86
C ASN A 168 -23.45 -1.15 11.24
N GLY A 169 -23.08 0.01 11.79
CA GLY A 169 -23.64 0.55 13.02
C GLY A 169 -24.80 1.52 12.74
N VAL A 170 -26.02 1.16 13.15
CA VAL A 170 -27.25 1.92 12.81
C VAL A 170 -27.48 3.17 13.68
N ASP A 171 -26.81 3.30 14.84
CA ASP A 171 -26.89 4.51 15.68
C ASP A 171 -25.57 4.87 16.40
N GLN A 172 -24.52 4.08 16.24
CA GLN A 172 -23.22 4.35 16.87
C GLN A 172 -22.05 4.25 15.89
N THR A 173 -21.42 3.08 15.81
CA THR A 173 -20.15 2.88 15.11
C THR A 173 -20.17 1.57 14.36
N GLY A 174 -19.62 1.53 13.16
CA GLY A 174 -19.44 0.26 12.43
C GLY A 174 -18.46 -0.63 13.18
N ILE A 175 -17.23 -0.17 13.34
CA ILE A 175 -16.16 -0.87 14.07
C ILE A 175 -15.61 0.02 15.19
N HIS A 176 -15.59 -0.48 16.42
CA HIS A 176 -14.87 0.13 17.53
C HIS A 176 -13.82 -0.87 18.00
N ALA A 177 -12.54 -0.48 17.93
CA ALA A 177 -11.43 -1.34 18.35
C ALA A 177 -10.39 -0.57 19.18
N MET A 178 -9.60 -1.29 19.97
CA MET A 178 -8.42 -0.70 20.62
C MET A 178 -7.29 -0.49 19.59
N GLU A 179 -7.01 -1.53 18.80
CA GLU A 179 -6.12 -1.54 17.64
C GLU A 179 -6.77 -2.36 16.52
N LEU A 180 -6.49 -2.01 15.25
CA LEU A 180 -7.06 -2.69 14.09
C LEU A 180 -5.96 -3.09 13.10
N SER A 181 -5.95 -4.37 12.70
CA SER A 181 -5.11 -4.91 11.62
C SER A 181 -5.98 -5.56 10.54
N ILE A 182 -5.89 -5.09 9.30
CA ILE A 182 -6.52 -5.73 8.14
C ILE A 182 -5.44 -6.37 7.28
N GLU A 183 -5.52 -7.69 7.12
CA GLU A 183 -4.45 -8.51 6.55
C GLU A 183 -4.91 -9.33 5.33
N GLY A 184 -3.93 -9.88 4.62
CA GLY A 184 -4.16 -10.68 3.42
C GLY A 184 -4.88 -9.87 2.34
N ASN A 185 -5.97 -10.44 1.83
CA ASN A 185 -6.82 -9.89 0.77
C ASN A 185 -8.18 -9.41 1.31
N ALA A 186 -8.31 -9.13 2.61
CA ALA A 186 -9.60 -8.73 3.19
C ALA A 186 -10.05 -7.35 2.67
N ASP A 187 -11.33 -7.23 2.30
CA ASP A 187 -12.01 -5.96 2.02
C ASP A 187 -13.04 -5.70 3.12
N VAL A 188 -12.74 -4.75 4.00
CA VAL A 188 -13.55 -4.45 5.19
C VAL A 188 -14.17 -3.07 5.05
N SER A 189 -15.50 -2.99 5.22
CA SER A 189 -16.26 -1.74 5.27
C SER A 189 -16.82 -1.53 6.67
N ALA A 190 -16.37 -0.48 7.35
CA ALA A 190 -16.99 0.04 8.57
C ALA A 190 -17.97 1.15 8.15
N GLU A 191 -19.25 0.95 8.39
CA GLU A 191 -20.29 1.86 7.95
C GLU A 191 -21.16 2.30 9.11
N THR A 192 -21.70 3.50 8.98
CA THR A 192 -22.81 3.91 9.83
C THR A 192 -24.00 4.38 9.03
N SER A 193 -25.17 4.16 9.62
CA SER A 193 -26.44 4.69 9.14
C SER A 193 -27.14 5.46 10.25
N GLY A 194 -28.21 6.20 9.92
CA GLY A 194 -28.97 6.95 10.92
C GLY A 194 -28.19 8.09 11.58
N SER A 195 -28.32 8.22 12.90
CA SER A 195 -27.75 9.31 13.71
C SER A 195 -26.31 9.07 14.18
N ALA A 196 -25.78 7.89 13.85
CA ALA A 196 -24.44 7.44 14.14
C ALA A 196 -23.37 8.40 13.62
N LYS A 197 -22.33 8.62 14.42
CA LYS A 197 -21.34 9.68 14.15
C LYS A 197 -20.13 9.18 13.38
N ASP A 198 -19.60 8.01 13.76
CA ASP A 198 -18.25 7.60 13.41
C ASP A 198 -18.25 6.19 12.82
N ALA A 199 -17.68 6.00 11.63
CA ALA A 199 -17.63 4.67 11.02
C ALA A 199 -16.67 3.73 11.75
N LEU A 200 -15.45 4.20 11.99
CA LEU A 200 -14.41 3.49 12.73
C LEU A 200 -13.91 4.35 13.90
N VAL A 201 -13.92 3.77 15.09
CA VAL A 201 -13.40 4.38 16.33
C VAL A 201 -12.24 3.53 16.85
N LEU A 202 -11.11 4.20 17.15
CA LEU A 202 -9.91 3.59 17.73
C LEU A 202 -9.56 4.27 19.05
N ASP A 203 -9.64 3.52 20.16
CA ASP A 203 -9.60 4.04 21.54
C ASP A 203 -8.53 3.37 22.45
N GLY A 204 -7.67 2.50 21.91
CA GLY A 204 -6.60 1.83 22.65
C GLY A 204 -5.49 2.76 23.14
N PRO A 205 -4.73 2.40 24.20
CA PRO A 205 -3.64 3.21 24.74
C PRO A 205 -2.46 3.37 23.77
N THR A 206 -2.33 2.44 22.82
CA THR A 206 -1.36 2.42 21.72
C THR A 206 -2.13 2.35 20.40
N LEU A 207 -2.60 3.49 19.89
CA LEU A 207 -3.41 3.46 18.66
C LEU A 207 -2.58 3.07 17.44
N ARG A 208 -2.86 1.85 16.93
CA ARG A 208 -2.34 1.33 15.68
C ARG A 208 -3.48 0.95 14.74
N LEU A 209 -3.37 1.44 13.51
CA LEU A 209 -4.15 0.98 12.37
C LEU A 209 -3.18 0.43 11.33
N SER A 210 -3.28 -0.86 10.97
CA SER A 210 -2.47 -1.48 9.92
C SER A 210 -3.36 -2.04 8.81
N VAL A 211 -3.01 -1.78 7.55
CA VAL A 211 -3.65 -2.35 6.36
C VAL A 211 -2.59 -2.89 5.41
N ALA A 212 -2.55 -4.21 5.25
CA ALA A 212 -1.58 -4.92 4.41
C ALA A 212 -1.74 -4.60 2.91
N GLU A 213 -0.73 -4.94 2.10
CA GLU A 213 -0.60 -4.54 0.68
C GLU A 213 -1.82 -4.87 -0.19
N ASN A 214 -2.46 -6.02 0.01
CA ASN A 214 -3.63 -6.45 -0.75
C ASN A 214 -4.96 -6.25 -0.01
N ALA A 215 -4.90 -5.66 1.19
CA ALA A 215 -6.07 -5.41 2.02
C ALA A 215 -6.67 -4.03 1.73
N LYS A 216 -7.96 -3.91 2.01
CA LYS A 216 -8.71 -2.68 1.86
C LYS A 216 -9.58 -2.42 3.08
N LEU A 217 -9.55 -1.17 3.54
CA LEU A 217 -10.43 -0.66 4.58
C LEU A 217 -11.23 0.52 4.02
N THR A 218 -12.55 0.44 4.09
CA THR A 218 -13.47 1.53 3.82
C THR A 218 -14.15 1.92 5.13
N ALA A 219 -14.17 3.21 5.47
CA ALA A 219 -14.81 3.73 6.68
C ALA A 219 -15.71 4.90 6.30
N THR A 220 -17.03 4.68 6.29
CA THR A 220 -18.02 5.67 5.82
C THR A 220 -18.95 6.11 6.95
N GLY A 221 -18.71 7.31 7.49
CA GLY A 221 -19.54 7.93 8.52
C GLY A 221 -20.66 8.79 7.92
N SER A 222 -21.90 8.48 8.26
CA SER A 222 -23.09 9.18 7.77
C SER A 222 -23.16 10.65 8.21
N GLU A 223 -22.88 10.94 9.48
CA GLU A 223 -23.08 12.29 10.05
C GLU A 223 -21.79 13.03 10.44
N TRP A 224 -20.72 12.33 10.82
CA TRP A 224 -19.55 13.00 11.35
C TRP A 224 -18.23 12.57 10.72
N ARG A 225 -17.66 11.42 11.12
CA ARG A 225 -16.27 11.05 10.82
C ARG A 225 -16.20 9.69 10.14
N GLY A 226 -15.33 9.56 9.14
CA GLY A 226 -14.95 8.24 8.63
C GLY A 226 -14.18 7.45 9.68
N ILE A 227 -12.99 7.95 10.05
CA ILE A 227 -12.12 7.34 11.07
C ILE A 227 -11.86 8.33 12.20
N PHE A 228 -11.99 7.87 13.45
CA PHE A 228 -11.69 8.65 14.64
C PHE A 228 -10.69 7.95 15.57
N PHE A 229 -9.54 8.59 15.79
CA PHE A 229 -8.56 8.23 16.81
C PHE A 229 -8.78 9.10 18.06
N ASN A 230 -9.33 8.52 19.13
CA ASN A 230 -9.93 9.25 20.26
C ASN A 230 -8.97 9.54 21.43
N ILE A 231 -7.66 9.35 21.26
CA ILE A 231 -6.69 9.70 22.29
C ILE A 231 -5.71 10.76 21.79
N THR A 232 -4.96 11.36 22.70
CA THR A 232 -4.08 12.49 22.42
C THR A 232 -2.61 12.09 22.20
N THR A 233 -2.29 10.79 22.24
CA THR A 233 -0.92 10.28 22.06
C THR A 233 -0.52 10.28 20.58
N ILE A 234 0.65 9.71 20.27
CA ILE A 234 1.03 9.46 18.88
C ILE A 234 0.21 8.26 18.36
N HIS A 235 -0.34 8.41 17.16
CA HIS A 235 -1.08 7.37 16.45
C HIS A 235 -0.25 6.87 15.28
N SER A 236 -0.13 5.55 15.15
CA SER A 236 0.58 4.91 14.05
C SER A 236 -0.42 4.36 13.04
N VAL A 237 -0.29 4.82 11.79
CA VAL A 237 -1.03 4.29 10.64
C VAL A 237 -0.03 3.65 9.70
N GLU A 238 -0.07 2.33 9.56
CA GLU A 238 0.72 1.57 8.59
C GLU A 238 -0.19 1.19 7.42
N CYS A 239 -0.09 1.89 6.31
CA CYS A 239 -0.89 1.67 5.12
C CYS A 239 0.01 1.13 4.00
N LYS A 240 -0.07 -0.19 3.74
CA LYS A 240 0.52 -0.83 2.56
C LYS A 240 -0.54 -1.07 1.46
N GLY A 241 -1.79 -1.27 1.86
CA GLY A 241 -2.94 -1.43 0.95
C GLY A 241 -3.69 -0.12 0.71
N THR A 242 -5.01 -0.15 0.83
CA THR A 242 -5.88 1.01 0.61
C THR A 242 -6.76 1.32 1.83
N ILE A 243 -6.73 2.56 2.30
CA ILE A 243 -7.67 3.10 3.29
C ILE A 243 -8.52 4.17 2.62
N ILE A 244 -9.85 4.03 2.69
CA ILE A 244 -10.82 5.04 2.25
C ILE A 244 -11.62 5.47 3.46
N ALA A 245 -11.52 6.73 3.85
CA ALA A 245 -12.21 7.29 4.99
C ALA A 245 -13.07 8.47 4.54
N SER A 246 -14.39 8.32 4.63
CA SER A 246 -15.34 9.36 4.25
C SER A 246 -16.28 9.69 5.40
N GLY A 247 -16.41 10.97 5.72
CA GLY A 247 -17.41 11.43 6.68
C GLY A 247 -17.95 12.80 6.28
N LYS A 248 -19.17 13.13 6.72
CA LYS A 248 -19.78 14.43 6.40
C LYS A 248 -18.96 15.61 6.92
N ALA A 249 -18.44 15.53 8.15
CA ALA A 249 -17.59 16.57 8.74
C ALA A 249 -16.11 16.29 8.50
N TYR A 250 -15.64 15.06 8.68
CA TYR A 250 -14.24 14.71 8.54
C TYR A 250 -14.04 13.36 7.87
N GLY A 251 -13.02 13.23 7.01
CA GLY A 251 -12.55 11.92 6.57
C GLY A 251 -11.87 11.19 7.72
N ILE A 252 -10.76 11.74 8.20
CA ILE A 252 -9.98 11.21 9.32
C ILE A 252 -9.79 12.28 10.40
N VAL A 253 -10.03 11.94 11.67
CA VAL A 253 -9.74 12.80 12.82
C VAL A 253 -8.85 12.07 13.81
N SER A 254 -7.80 12.76 14.24
CA SER A 254 -6.90 12.33 15.29
C SER A 254 -6.78 13.43 16.35
N LEU A 255 -7.07 13.13 17.61
CA LEU A 255 -6.86 14.09 18.71
C LEU A 255 -5.38 14.24 19.09
N GLY A 256 -4.51 13.40 18.52
CA GLY A 256 -3.08 13.34 18.76
C GLY A 256 -2.26 13.65 17.52
N ASN A 257 -0.98 13.26 17.57
CA ASN A 257 -0.07 13.33 16.42
C ASN A 257 -0.25 12.08 15.55
N MET A 258 -0.14 12.22 14.24
CA MET A 258 -0.27 11.10 13.31
C MET A 258 1.07 10.78 12.63
N SER A 259 1.51 9.53 12.73
CA SER A 259 2.64 8.99 11.98
C SER A 259 2.11 7.96 10.98
N ILE A 260 2.23 8.29 9.70
CA ILE A 260 1.72 7.50 8.58
C ILE A 260 2.91 6.89 7.83
N THR A 261 2.89 5.57 7.62
CA THR A 261 3.96 4.82 6.96
C THR A 261 3.40 3.77 6.00
N GLY A 262 4.24 3.28 5.09
CA GLY A 262 3.91 2.20 4.15
C GLY A 262 3.59 2.70 2.75
N SER A 263 3.70 1.82 1.76
CA SER A 263 3.62 2.15 0.32
C SER A 263 2.20 2.31 -0.24
N GLY A 264 1.19 2.22 0.62
CA GLY A 264 -0.22 2.20 0.25
C GLY A 264 -0.80 3.57 -0.08
N THR A 265 -2.14 3.61 -0.14
CA THR A 265 -2.91 4.82 -0.42
C THR A 265 -3.96 5.08 0.64
N ILE A 266 -3.99 6.31 1.17
CA ILE A 266 -5.03 6.80 2.07
C ILE A 266 -5.84 7.86 1.33
N ILE A 267 -7.15 7.67 1.22
CA ILE A 267 -8.10 8.62 0.68
C ILE A 267 -9.00 9.08 1.81
N ALA A 268 -8.96 10.36 2.16
CA ALA A 268 -9.75 10.94 3.23
C ALA A 268 -10.63 12.06 2.69
N SER A 269 -11.95 11.97 2.89
CA SER A 269 -12.92 12.95 2.40
C SER A 269 -13.95 13.37 3.45
N GLY A 270 -14.24 14.68 3.49
CA GLY A 270 -15.31 15.25 4.31
C GLY A 270 -15.27 16.77 4.23
N SER A 271 -16.03 17.50 5.06
CA SER A 271 -15.86 18.96 5.15
C SER A 271 -14.37 19.31 5.32
N THR A 272 -13.68 18.60 6.21
CA THR A 272 -12.22 18.52 6.28
C THR A 272 -11.74 17.11 5.91
N GLY A 273 -10.72 16.96 5.06
CA GLY A 273 -10.18 15.65 4.70
C GLY A 273 -9.54 14.94 5.89
N ILE A 274 -8.44 15.50 6.41
CA ILE A 274 -7.71 14.98 7.58
C ILE A 274 -7.56 16.06 8.65
N SER A 275 -7.80 15.74 9.92
CA SER A 275 -7.56 16.63 11.06
C SER A 275 -6.67 15.95 12.11
N THR A 276 -5.57 16.58 12.51
CA THR A 276 -4.63 16.05 13.52
C THR A 276 -3.84 17.17 14.20
N ASN A 277 -3.09 16.90 15.28
CA ASN A 277 -2.21 17.90 15.89
C ASN A 277 -0.96 18.15 15.05
N GLN A 278 -0.29 17.06 14.64
CA GLN A 278 0.92 17.03 13.83
C GLN A 278 0.85 15.84 12.88
N MET A 279 1.55 15.91 11.75
CA MET A 279 1.55 14.84 10.75
C MET A 279 2.96 14.55 10.23
N ALA A 280 3.34 13.28 10.27
CA ALA A 280 4.53 12.77 9.59
C ALA A 280 4.10 11.66 8.64
N VAL A 281 4.61 11.69 7.40
CA VAL A 281 4.27 10.75 6.32
C VAL A 281 5.55 10.18 5.72
N SER A 282 5.58 8.86 5.53
CA SER A 282 6.69 8.13 4.94
C SER A 282 6.15 7.11 3.95
N GLU A 283 6.62 7.13 2.69
CA GLU A 283 6.27 6.17 1.62
C GLU A 283 4.79 6.16 1.16
N THR A 284 3.87 6.73 1.95
CA THR A 284 2.42 6.64 1.70
C THR A 284 1.94 7.72 0.73
N ASN A 285 0.97 7.36 -0.11
CA ASN A 285 0.22 8.29 -0.94
C ASN A 285 -1.04 8.75 -0.19
N ILE A 286 -1.16 10.04 0.10
CA ILE A 286 -2.33 10.62 0.77
C ILE A 286 -3.12 11.46 -0.23
N VAL A 287 -4.43 11.24 -0.29
CA VAL A 287 -5.40 12.08 -0.99
C VAL A 287 -6.38 12.65 0.04
N ALA A 288 -6.26 13.94 0.37
CA ALA A 288 -7.04 14.60 1.41
C ALA A 288 -7.99 15.64 0.80
N ASN A 289 -9.29 15.30 0.75
CA ASN A 289 -10.32 16.07 0.07
C ASN A 289 -11.28 16.74 1.06
N GLY A 290 -11.08 18.03 1.30
CA GLY A 290 -12.01 18.92 1.99
C GLY A 290 -13.09 19.44 1.05
N THR A 291 -14.33 19.01 1.24
CA THR A 291 -15.49 19.38 0.42
C THR A 291 -16.08 20.72 0.80
N ALA A 292 -15.85 21.19 2.03
CA ALA A 292 -16.40 22.46 2.52
C ALA A 292 -15.37 23.33 3.25
N GLN A 293 -14.27 22.76 3.76
CA GLN A 293 -13.22 23.47 4.50
C GLN A 293 -11.84 23.07 3.95
N TYR A 294 -11.08 22.25 4.67
CA TYR A 294 -9.65 22.02 4.46
C TYR A 294 -9.36 20.65 3.88
N GLY A 295 -8.32 20.53 3.04
CA GLY A 295 -7.76 19.21 2.72
C GLY A 295 -7.17 18.59 3.98
N ILE A 296 -6.26 19.32 4.63
CA ILE A 296 -5.59 18.90 5.87
C ILE A 296 -5.72 20.02 6.91
N TYR A 297 -6.10 19.69 8.14
CA TYR A 297 -6.17 20.59 9.28
C TYR A 297 -5.14 20.16 10.35
N LEU A 298 -4.22 21.05 10.71
CA LEU A 298 -3.32 20.87 11.84
C LEU A 298 -3.72 21.75 13.01
N ALA A 299 -3.97 21.15 14.17
CA ALA A 299 -4.36 21.90 15.37
C ALA A 299 -3.18 22.62 16.05
N THR A 300 -1.95 22.20 15.76
CA THR A 300 -0.73 22.83 16.32
C THR A 300 0.15 23.42 15.23
N PRO A 301 0.92 24.49 15.52
CA PRO A 301 1.67 25.18 14.50
C PRO A 301 3.00 24.53 14.14
N THR A 302 2.93 23.37 13.48
CA THR A 302 4.09 22.57 13.07
C THR A 302 4.10 22.31 11.57
N ASP A 303 5.24 21.87 11.06
CA ASP A 303 5.33 21.40 9.67
C ASP A 303 4.70 20.02 9.53
N ILE A 304 4.19 19.73 8.32
CA ILE A 304 3.98 18.35 7.88
C ILE A 304 5.34 17.79 7.45
N ILE A 305 5.75 16.67 8.02
CA ILE A 305 7.03 16.03 7.71
C ILE A 305 6.81 14.94 6.66
N LEU A 306 7.50 15.04 5.52
CA LEU A 306 7.47 14.05 4.45
C LEU A 306 8.83 13.39 4.27
N SER A 307 8.84 12.06 4.17
CA SER A 307 10.05 11.25 3.98
C SER A 307 9.81 10.11 2.98
N ASN A 308 10.90 9.49 2.53
CA ASN A 308 10.88 8.24 1.75
C ASN A 308 9.85 8.24 0.61
N SER A 309 9.89 9.25 -0.28
CA SER A 309 8.97 9.35 -1.42
C SER A 309 7.47 9.47 -1.10
N ALA A 310 7.10 9.84 0.14
CA ALA A 310 5.72 10.17 0.50
C ALA A 310 5.11 11.20 -0.46
N LYS A 311 3.81 11.05 -0.73
CA LYS A 311 3.04 11.95 -1.60
C LYS A 311 1.80 12.47 -0.90
N ILE A 312 1.56 13.76 -0.99
CA ILE A 312 0.31 14.38 -0.52
C ILE A 312 -0.37 15.06 -1.70
N ASN A 313 -1.63 14.74 -1.94
CA ASN A 313 -2.54 15.48 -2.81
C ASN A 313 -3.69 15.99 -1.96
N ALA A 314 -3.68 17.28 -1.65
CA ALA A 314 -4.74 17.89 -0.86
C ALA A 314 -5.69 18.70 -1.76
N THR A 315 -6.91 18.92 -1.30
CA THR A 315 -7.86 19.86 -1.92
C THR A 315 -8.73 20.44 -0.82
N GLY A 316 -8.83 21.76 -0.70
CA GLY A 316 -9.77 22.47 0.18
C GLY A 316 -10.82 23.25 -0.62
N ALA A 317 -11.99 23.50 -0.06
CA ALA A 317 -13.12 24.13 -0.77
C ALA A 317 -13.36 25.60 -0.39
N ASN A 318 -13.35 25.97 0.91
CA ASN A 318 -13.60 27.36 1.37
C ASN A 318 -12.46 27.95 2.21
N GLY A 319 -11.27 27.35 2.15
CA GLY A 319 -10.14 27.82 2.92
C GLY A 319 -8.85 27.33 2.29
N ALA A 320 -7.75 27.92 2.77
CA ALA A 320 -6.42 27.46 2.43
C ALA A 320 -6.36 25.94 2.57
N MET A 321 -5.62 25.28 1.69
CA MET A 321 -5.52 23.82 1.69
C MET A 321 -5.11 23.21 3.04
N MET A 322 -4.40 24.03 3.82
CA MET A 322 -4.10 23.87 5.23
C MET A 322 -4.57 25.11 6.00
N THR A 323 -5.10 24.92 7.20
CA THR A 323 -5.55 26.03 8.06
C THR A 323 -4.44 26.65 8.95
N PHE A 324 -4.83 27.67 9.72
CA PHE A 324 -4.07 28.34 10.79
C PHE A 324 -3.43 27.35 11.76
N GLY A 325 -2.14 27.09 11.56
CA GLY A 325 -1.35 26.17 12.35
C GLY A 325 -0.18 25.70 11.51
N ALA A 326 -0.46 24.93 10.47
CA ALA A 326 0.56 24.33 9.62
C ALA A 326 1.60 25.39 9.21
N LYS A 327 2.81 25.26 9.76
CA LYS A 327 3.85 26.24 9.46
C LYS A 327 4.23 26.11 8.00
N GLY A 328 4.31 24.88 7.50
CA GLY A 328 4.65 24.54 6.13
C GLY A 328 4.87 23.03 5.94
N PHE A 329 5.80 22.68 5.06
CA PHE A 329 6.23 21.31 4.82
C PHE A 329 7.72 21.17 5.09
N THR A 330 8.14 20.11 5.77
CA THR A 330 9.54 19.66 5.80
C THR A 330 9.65 18.40 4.95
N MET A 331 10.40 18.46 3.86
CA MET A 331 10.42 17.41 2.83
C MET A 331 11.80 16.75 2.71
N SER A 332 11.82 15.43 2.57
CA SER A 332 13.01 14.67 2.16
C SER A 332 13.02 14.43 0.65
N LEU A 333 14.16 14.01 0.12
CA LEU A 333 14.34 13.77 -1.31
C LEU A 333 13.28 12.82 -1.88
N GLY A 334 12.74 13.15 -3.06
CA GLY A 334 11.75 12.35 -3.79
C GLY A 334 10.31 12.48 -3.30
N THR A 335 10.06 13.24 -2.23
CA THR A 335 8.69 13.50 -1.75
C THR A 335 7.97 14.49 -2.67
N THR A 336 6.64 14.40 -2.72
CA THR A 336 5.79 15.22 -3.60
C THR A 336 4.60 15.79 -2.84
N VAL A 337 4.33 17.08 -3.04
CA VAL A 337 3.14 17.75 -2.50
C VAL A 337 2.40 18.41 -3.65
N THR A 338 1.18 17.97 -3.91
CA THR A 338 0.26 18.58 -4.88
C THR A 338 -0.84 19.32 -4.13
N LEU A 339 -0.97 20.59 -4.48
CA LEU A 339 -1.85 21.55 -3.85
C LEU A 339 -2.89 22.09 -4.85
N LYS A 340 -4.19 21.83 -4.66
CA LYS A 340 -5.29 22.54 -5.34
C LYS A 340 -5.85 23.70 -4.49
N ASN A 341 -5.53 24.92 -4.90
CA ASN A 341 -6.09 26.15 -4.33
C ASN A 341 -7.48 26.39 -4.95
N SER A 342 -8.54 26.36 -4.13
CA SER A 342 -9.91 26.66 -4.59
C SER A 342 -10.35 28.09 -4.28
N LEU A 343 -9.47 28.92 -3.70
CA LEU A 343 -9.74 30.32 -3.41
C LEU A 343 -9.52 31.21 -4.64
N ALA A 344 -10.09 32.41 -4.57
CA ALA A 344 -9.81 33.49 -5.51
C ALA A 344 -8.49 34.22 -5.20
N ALA A 345 -7.89 33.98 -4.03
CA ALA A 345 -6.62 34.55 -3.60
C ALA A 345 -5.47 33.54 -3.76
N TRP A 346 -4.25 34.04 -3.82
CA TRP A 346 -3.05 33.22 -3.77
C TRP A 346 -2.94 32.52 -2.42
N GLU A 347 -2.53 31.26 -2.43
CA GLU A 347 -2.11 30.56 -1.23
C GLU A 347 -0.59 30.55 -1.13
N VAL A 348 -0.06 30.76 0.07
CA VAL A 348 1.37 30.89 0.32
C VAL A 348 1.75 29.91 1.42
N HIS A 349 2.70 29.03 1.12
CA HIS A 349 3.12 27.95 2.02
C HIS A 349 4.65 27.88 2.04
N PRO A 350 5.30 27.80 3.21
CA PRO A 350 6.75 27.60 3.25
C PRO A 350 7.08 26.11 3.16
N PHE A 351 8.23 25.83 2.56
CA PHE A 351 8.77 24.50 2.31
C PHE A 351 10.23 24.47 2.77
N THR A 352 10.55 23.56 3.66
CA THR A 352 11.88 23.35 4.24
C THR A 352 12.47 22.04 3.71
N MET A 353 13.71 22.09 3.22
CA MET A 353 14.43 20.88 2.82
C MET A 353 14.95 20.15 4.05
N GLY A 354 14.77 18.83 4.10
CA GLY A 354 15.32 17.97 5.16
C GLY A 354 16.84 17.79 5.07
N SER A 355 17.46 18.11 3.92
CA SER A 355 18.92 18.10 3.72
C SER A 355 19.33 19.09 2.62
N SER A 356 20.56 19.59 2.71
CA SER A 356 21.17 20.48 1.72
C SER A 356 21.51 19.77 0.40
N GLY A 357 21.71 20.53 -0.69
CA GLY A 357 22.11 20.00 -2.00
C GLY A 357 20.96 19.51 -2.88
N ASN A 358 19.72 19.74 -2.44
CA ASN A 358 18.50 19.46 -3.18
C ASN A 358 17.91 20.76 -3.77
N GLN A 359 16.92 20.61 -4.65
CA GLN A 359 16.20 21.71 -5.30
C GLN A 359 14.70 21.46 -5.31
N TRP A 360 13.93 22.53 -5.17
CA TRP A 360 12.50 22.52 -5.41
C TRP A 360 12.22 22.53 -6.91
N VAL A 361 11.49 21.51 -7.38
CA VAL A 361 10.96 21.45 -8.74
C VAL A 361 9.48 21.74 -8.68
N LEU A 362 9.08 22.86 -9.30
CA LEU A 362 7.70 23.33 -9.31
C LEU A 362 7.05 23.03 -10.66
N SER A 363 5.77 22.67 -10.64
CA SER A 363 4.97 22.50 -11.87
C SER A 363 3.50 22.89 -11.65
N GLY A 364 2.78 23.05 -12.76
CA GLY A 364 1.39 23.51 -12.74
C GLY A 364 1.29 24.97 -12.27
N ASN A 365 0.45 25.22 -11.28
CA ASN A 365 0.19 26.56 -10.73
C ASN A 365 1.08 26.93 -9.52
N ALA A 366 2.17 26.19 -9.27
CA ALA A 366 3.13 26.51 -8.22
C ALA A 366 4.22 27.45 -8.74
N SER A 367 4.54 28.49 -7.96
CA SER A 367 5.64 29.43 -8.23
C SER A 367 6.39 29.78 -6.94
N PHE A 368 7.63 30.22 -7.07
CA PHE A 368 8.37 30.78 -5.94
C PHE A 368 7.83 32.16 -5.55
N GLY A 369 7.82 32.44 -4.26
CA GLY A 369 7.65 33.80 -3.76
C GLY A 369 8.82 34.70 -4.16
N SER A 370 8.65 36.01 -3.99
CA SER A 370 9.66 36.98 -4.42
C SER A 370 11.06 36.71 -3.82
N SER A 371 12.09 36.81 -4.67
CA SER A 371 13.51 36.64 -4.32
C SER A 371 13.93 35.24 -3.84
N GLN A 372 13.12 34.20 -4.07
CA GLN A 372 13.48 32.81 -3.76
C GLN A 372 14.06 32.09 -4.99
N THR A 373 14.96 31.13 -4.76
CA THR A 373 15.53 30.26 -5.81
C THR A 373 15.15 28.80 -5.55
N PRO A 374 15.39 27.88 -6.52
CA PRO A 374 15.16 26.45 -6.31
C PRO A 374 15.91 25.86 -5.10
N GLU A 375 17.01 26.46 -4.66
CA GLU A 375 17.84 26.02 -3.53
C GLU A 375 17.43 26.66 -2.19
N SER A 376 16.49 27.61 -2.19
CA SER A 376 16.04 28.28 -0.96
C SER A 376 15.50 27.28 0.07
N SER A 377 15.89 27.41 1.34
CA SER A 377 15.33 26.62 2.44
C SER A 377 15.36 27.44 3.75
N PRO A 378 14.20 27.80 4.33
CA PRO A 378 12.86 27.58 3.79
C PRO A 378 12.62 28.40 2.50
N ALA A 379 11.91 27.82 1.54
CA ALA A 379 11.37 28.50 0.37
C ALA A 379 9.90 28.84 0.60
N THR A 380 9.48 30.04 0.20
CA THR A 380 8.06 30.38 0.12
C THR A 380 7.55 29.97 -1.26
N ILE A 381 6.53 29.11 -1.32
CA ILE A 381 5.88 28.68 -2.57
C ILE A 381 4.45 29.18 -2.58
N GLU A 382 4.06 29.75 -3.71
CA GLU A 382 2.75 30.33 -3.96
C GLU A 382 1.96 29.44 -4.94
N ILE A 383 0.68 29.20 -4.64
CA ILE A 383 -0.24 28.46 -5.50
C ILE A 383 -1.29 29.43 -6.03
N SER A 384 -1.34 29.60 -7.36
CA SER A 384 -2.25 30.57 -7.96
C SER A 384 -3.72 30.27 -7.68
N PRO A 385 -4.60 31.29 -7.64
CA PRO A 385 -6.05 31.11 -7.48
C PRO A 385 -6.62 30.05 -8.43
N SER A 386 -7.53 29.21 -7.91
CA SER A 386 -8.22 28.12 -8.66
C SER A 386 -7.28 27.09 -9.33
N GLY A 387 -5.98 27.15 -9.05
CA GLY A 387 -4.95 26.35 -9.70
C GLY A 387 -4.60 25.07 -8.96
N ARG A 388 -3.88 24.18 -9.64
CA ARG A 388 -3.23 23.02 -9.02
C ARG A 388 -1.72 23.13 -9.22
N GLY A 389 -0.99 23.35 -8.14
CA GLY A 389 0.48 23.38 -8.14
C GLY A 389 1.06 22.10 -7.56
N THR A 390 2.21 21.67 -8.07
CA THR A 390 2.95 20.52 -7.51
C THR A 390 4.38 20.95 -7.17
N VAL A 391 4.82 20.55 -5.99
CA VAL A 391 6.15 20.77 -5.43
C VAL A 391 6.81 19.42 -5.24
N VAL A 392 8.00 19.25 -5.80
CA VAL A 392 8.83 18.05 -5.63
C VAL A 392 10.17 18.49 -5.05
N LEU A 393 10.66 17.78 -4.04
CA LEU A 393 12.06 17.94 -3.63
C LEU A 393 12.92 16.96 -4.43
N ALA A 394 13.79 17.52 -5.26
CA ALA A 394 14.60 16.77 -6.22
C ALA A 394 16.10 16.96 -5.96
N SER A 395 16.91 16.06 -6.50
CA SER A 395 18.36 16.24 -6.60
C SER A 395 18.73 16.40 -8.06
N VAL A 396 19.74 17.23 -8.32
CA VAL A 396 20.25 17.52 -9.67
C VAL A 396 20.54 16.21 -10.42
N PRO A 397 20.16 16.10 -11.70
CA PRO A 397 20.43 14.91 -12.49
C PRO A 397 21.94 14.74 -12.72
N GLY A 398 22.38 13.50 -12.85
CA GLY A 398 23.74 13.15 -13.28
C GLY A 398 23.71 12.06 -14.33
N ILE A 399 24.67 12.10 -15.25
CA ILE A 399 24.92 11.06 -16.23
C ILE A 399 26.42 10.84 -16.35
N ASP A 400 26.84 9.59 -16.20
CA ASP A 400 28.24 9.18 -16.32
C ASP A 400 28.32 7.85 -17.07
N GLY A 401 29.40 7.57 -17.78
CA GLY A 401 29.52 6.37 -18.61
C GLY A 401 30.60 6.46 -19.66
N PRO A 402 30.59 5.56 -20.66
CA PRO A 402 31.59 5.58 -21.72
C PRO A 402 31.49 6.86 -22.54
N THR A 403 32.65 7.47 -22.83
CA THR A 403 32.75 8.68 -23.65
C THR A 403 33.25 8.39 -25.06
N THR A 404 33.73 7.17 -25.33
CA THR A 404 34.26 6.80 -26.65
C THR A 404 33.96 5.34 -26.99
N MET A 405 33.92 5.03 -28.29
CA MET A 405 33.91 3.68 -28.83
C MET A 405 34.57 3.69 -30.21
N THR A 406 35.28 2.61 -30.56
CA THR A 406 35.85 2.45 -31.90
C THR A 406 35.29 1.21 -32.57
N LEU A 407 34.88 1.35 -33.81
CA LEU A 407 34.43 0.27 -34.69
C LEU A 407 35.22 0.31 -36.00
N THR A 408 35.23 -0.79 -36.73
CA THR A 408 35.74 -0.83 -38.11
C THR A 408 34.55 -0.80 -39.06
N GLU A 409 34.64 -0.02 -40.12
CA GLU A 409 33.59 0.08 -41.14
C GLU A 409 33.20 -1.32 -41.65
N GLY A 410 31.90 -1.52 -41.85
CA GLY A 410 31.33 -2.85 -42.08
C GLY A 410 30.96 -3.63 -40.81
N TYR A 411 31.02 -3.00 -39.64
CA TYR A 411 30.56 -3.59 -38.37
C TYR A 411 29.06 -3.99 -38.42
N ALA A 412 28.72 -5.10 -37.77
CA ALA A 412 27.34 -5.46 -37.44
C ALA A 412 26.83 -4.60 -36.26
N ALA A 413 25.51 -4.43 -36.12
CA ALA A 413 24.91 -3.60 -35.07
C ALA A 413 25.55 -3.85 -33.69
N ALA A 414 25.92 -2.76 -33.01
CA ALA A 414 26.71 -2.77 -31.79
C ALA A 414 26.03 -1.96 -30.67
N SER A 415 26.57 -2.03 -29.46
CA SER A 415 26.11 -1.22 -28.33
C SER A 415 27.27 -0.68 -27.53
N SER A 416 27.12 0.51 -26.95
CA SER A 416 28.08 1.06 -25.99
C SER A 416 28.13 0.25 -24.67
N GLY A 417 29.04 0.67 -23.78
CA GLY A 417 28.92 0.37 -22.35
C GLY A 417 27.68 1.01 -21.70
N VAL A 418 27.37 0.59 -20.47
CA VAL A 418 26.24 1.09 -19.68
C VAL A 418 26.55 2.48 -19.12
N PHE A 419 25.59 3.39 -19.19
CA PHE A 419 25.61 4.69 -18.51
C PHE A 419 24.92 4.60 -17.16
N THR A 420 25.48 5.27 -16.16
CA THR A 420 24.90 5.44 -14.83
C THR A 420 24.15 6.77 -14.79
N LEU A 421 22.91 6.74 -14.31
CA LEU A 421 22.10 7.94 -14.05
C LEU A 421 21.98 8.15 -12.55
N THR A 422 22.15 9.39 -12.10
CA THR A 422 21.87 9.82 -10.73
C THR A 422 20.88 10.98 -10.73
N GLY A 423 20.28 11.28 -9.59
CA GLY A 423 19.20 12.27 -9.51
C GLY A 423 17.90 11.62 -9.04
N THR A 424 17.09 12.39 -8.32
CA THR A 424 15.74 12.01 -7.90
C THR A 424 14.79 13.15 -8.25
N PRO A 425 13.68 12.93 -8.98
CA PRO A 425 13.32 11.67 -9.65
C PRO A 425 14.38 11.18 -10.64
N THR A 426 14.32 9.90 -11.02
CA THR A 426 15.23 9.32 -12.01
C THR A 426 15.19 10.15 -13.31
N PRO A 427 16.35 10.60 -13.83
CA PRO A 427 16.35 11.43 -15.03
C PRO A 427 15.89 10.70 -16.29
N THR A 428 15.29 11.46 -17.19
CA THR A 428 15.07 11.10 -18.59
C THR A 428 16.25 11.54 -19.43
N VAL A 429 16.65 10.73 -20.41
CA VAL A 429 17.79 11.04 -21.30
C VAL A 429 17.29 11.33 -22.70
N THR A 430 17.73 12.45 -23.26
CA THR A 430 17.59 12.77 -24.68
C THR A 430 18.96 12.77 -25.35
N THR A 431 19.00 12.49 -26.65
CA THR A 431 20.25 12.41 -27.42
C THR A 431 20.20 13.28 -28.66
N THR A 432 21.32 13.92 -28.99
CA THR A 432 21.53 14.61 -30.28
C THR A 432 22.77 14.04 -30.94
N GLY A 433 22.73 13.82 -32.25
CA GLY A 433 23.84 13.22 -33.00
C GLY A 433 23.34 12.49 -34.25
N ASP A 434 24.09 11.49 -34.69
CA ASP A 434 23.70 10.63 -35.82
C ASP A 434 22.46 9.77 -35.48
N GLU A 435 21.51 9.69 -36.41
CA GLU A 435 20.25 8.94 -36.24
C GLU A 435 20.44 7.43 -36.04
N LYS A 436 21.59 6.88 -36.46
CA LYS A 436 21.94 5.46 -36.26
C LYS A 436 22.44 5.17 -34.85
N ILE A 437 22.65 6.19 -34.03
CA ILE A 437 23.09 6.05 -32.64
C ILE A 437 21.95 6.50 -31.72
N THR A 438 21.25 5.55 -31.11
CA THR A 438 20.02 5.80 -30.34
C THR A 438 20.16 5.38 -28.88
N TRP A 439 19.57 6.15 -27.97
CA TRP A 439 19.53 5.80 -26.55
C TRP A 439 18.51 4.68 -26.28
N ASN A 440 18.96 3.65 -25.55
CA ASN A 440 18.13 2.57 -25.04
C ASN A 440 17.86 2.78 -23.55
N ALA A 441 16.65 3.23 -23.22
CA ALA A 441 16.26 3.54 -21.85
C ALA A 441 16.24 2.31 -20.93
N ASP A 442 15.99 1.11 -21.43
CA ASP A 442 15.90 -0.09 -20.59
C ASP A 442 17.29 -0.55 -20.15
N THR A 443 18.22 -0.61 -21.10
CA THR A 443 19.60 -1.09 -20.85
C THR A 443 20.56 0.01 -20.44
N LYS A 444 20.14 1.28 -20.55
CA LYS A 444 20.97 2.47 -20.31
C LYS A 444 22.23 2.47 -21.18
N LYS A 445 22.08 2.17 -22.47
CA LYS A 445 23.17 2.09 -23.47
C LYS A 445 22.81 2.87 -24.73
N LEU A 446 23.82 3.18 -25.55
CA LEU A 446 23.61 3.58 -26.95
C LEU A 446 23.56 2.33 -27.83
N ASN A 447 22.50 2.19 -28.62
CA ASN A 447 22.41 1.25 -29.72
C ASN A 447 23.01 1.90 -30.97
N ILE A 448 23.94 1.22 -31.63
CA ILE A 448 24.65 1.71 -32.81
C ILE A 448 24.27 0.79 -33.98
N ALA A 449 23.40 1.26 -34.86
CA ALA A 449 23.03 0.53 -36.06
C ALA A 449 24.21 0.42 -37.03
N ALA A 450 24.23 -0.63 -37.85
CA ALA A 450 25.27 -0.84 -38.85
C ALA A 450 25.24 0.21 -39.97
N GLY A 451 26.36 0.33 -40.70
CA GLY A 451 26.45 1.10 -41.93
C GLY A 451 26.74 2.60 -41.74
N LEU A 452 27.42 2.97 -40.67
CA LEU A 452 28.18 4.24 -40.66
C LEU A 452 29.49 4.05 -41.42
N ALA A 453 29.84 5.04 -42.24
CA ALA A 453 31.11 5.07 -42.95
C ALA A 453 32.26 5.37 -41.99
N ALA A 454 33.51 5.21 -42.44
CA ALA A 454 34.65 5.68 -41.66
C ALA A 454 34.51 7.17 -41.33
N GLY A 455 34.69 7.53 -40.06
CA GLY A 455 34.41 8.88 -39.57
C GLY A 455 34.35 8.97 -38.04
N SER A 456 34.13 10.19 -37.55
CA SER A 456 33.92 10.47 -36.13
C SER A 456 32.52 11.03 -35.94
N TYR A 457 31.72 10.34 -35.12
CA TYR A 457 30.33 10.65 -34.87
C TYR A 457 30.17 11.06 -33.40
N GLU A 458 29.81 12.31 -33.17
CA GLU A 458 29.57 12.83 -31.83
C GLU A 458 28.09 12.70 -31.47
N VAL A 459 27.82 12.20 -30.26
CA VAL A 459 26.49 12.07 -29.68
C VAL A 459 26.50 12.70 -28.30
N VAL A 460 25.66 13.71 -28.10
CA VAL A 460 25.47 14.34 -26.79
C VAL A 460 24.26 13.71 -26.13
N LEU A 461 24.46 13.14 -24.94
CA LEU A 461 23.39 12.66 -24.08
C LEU A 461 23.09 13.72 -23.03
N LYS A 462 21.82 14.05 -22.85
CA LYS A 462 21.35 15.04 -21.87
C LYS A 462 20.37 14.37 -20.91
N ALA A 463 20.72 14.33 -19.63
CA ALA A 463 19.87 13.83 -18.54
C ALA A 463 19.15 14.97 -17.84
N SER A 464 17.82 14.89 -17.76
CA SER A 464 16.95 15.90 -17.14
C SER A 464 15.89 15.26 -16.25
N ASN A 465 15.64 15.83 -15.08
CA ASN A 465 14.57 15.45 -14.15
C ASN A 465 13.77 16.67 -13.62
N GLY A 466 13.91 17.83 -14.26
CA GLY A 466 13.30 19.10 -13.85
C GLY A 466 14.12 19.90 -12.83
N ALA A 467 15.09 19.30 -12.13
CA ALA A 467 16.10 20.03 -11.39
C ALA A 467 17.19 20.56 -12.33
N THR A 468 17.87 21.65 -11.94
CA THR A 468 18.86 22.35 -12.78
C THR A 468 20.24 22.39 -12.12
N PRO A 469 21.35 22.33 -12.89
CA PRO A 469 21.41 22.16 -14.33
C PRO A 469 21.09 20.73 -14.76
N ASP A 470 20.66 20.56 -16.01
CA ASP A 470 20.66 19.24 -16.64
C ASP A 470 22.10 18.74 -16.79
N ALA A 471 22.31 17.42 -16.69
CA ALA A 471 23.64 16.84 -16.89
C ALA A 471 23.83 16.40 -18.34
N THR A 472 25.04 16.61 -18.88
CA THR A 472 25.39 16.19 -20.23
C THR A 472 26.65 15.35 -20.23
N VAL A 473 26.70 14.37 -21.12
CA VAL A 473 27.92 13.64 -21.46
C VAL A 473 28.01 13.52 -22.98
N THR A 474 29.19 13.73 -23.52
CA THR A 474 29.47 13.56 -24.94
C THR A 474 30.12 12.20 -25.17
N PHE A 475 29.55 11.45 -26.11
CA PHE A 475 30.06 10.18 -26.58
C PHE A 475 30.57 10.34 -28.03
N THR A 476 31.77 9.86 -28.31
CA THR A 476 32.35 9.86 -29.66
C THR A 476 32.51 8.44 -30.17
N LEU A 477 31.78 8.10 -31.23
CA LEU A 477 32.00 6.89 -32.00
C LEU A 477 32.98 7.15 -33.13
N THR A 478 34.11 6.46 -33.14
CA THR A 478 35.05 6.46 -34.26
C THR A 478 34.85 5.20 -35.08
N VAL A 479 34.49 5.35 -36.35
CA VAL A 479 34.49 4.25 -37.32
C VAL A 479 35.76 4.37 -38.15
N THR A 480 36.58 3.33 -38.14
CA THR A 480 37.86 3.28 -38.87
C THR A 480 37.69 2.58 -40.21
N GLU A 481 38.42 3.02 -41.23
CA GLU A 481 38.48 2.31 -42.51
C GLU A 481 38.96 0.87 -42.29
N PRO A 482 38.47 -0.10 -43.07
CA PRO A 482 38.98 -1.45 -43.00
C PRO A 482 40.44 -1.43 -43.44
N VAL A 483 41.32 -2.05 -42.63
CA VAL A 483 42.73 -2.19 -43.01
C VAL A 483 42.80 -3.03 -44.28
N VAL A 484 43.05 -2.38 -45.42
CA VAL A 484 43.35 -3.07 -46.66
C VAL A 484 44.75 -3.64 -46.50
N ASN A 485 44.84 -4.84 -45.96
CA ASN A 485 46.05 -5.64 -46.06
C ASN A 485 46.20 -5.99 -47.54
N ASP A 486 46.95 -5.14 -48.26
CA ASP A 486 47.33 -5.40 -49.64
C ASP A 486 48.23 -6.64 -49.70
N SER A 487 47.58 -7.79 -49.70
CA SER A 487 48.16 -9.08 -50.02
C SER A 487 48.30 -9.28 -51.53
N SER A 488 47.99 -8.26 -52.36
CA SER A 488 48.35 -8.26 -53.79
C SER A 488 49.82 -7.94 -54.05
N GLY A 489 50.61 -7.73 -52.98
CA GLY A 489 52.04 -7.99 -52.95
C GLY A 489 52.43 -9.47 -53.16
N THR A 490 51.72 -10.24 -53.99
CA THR A 490 52.21 -11.50 -54.54
C THR A 490 53.36 -11.23 -55.51
N SER A 491 54.54 -11.01 -54.91
CA SER A 491 55.74 -11.77 -55.23
C SER A 491 56.44 -11.51 -56.57
N ILE A 492 57.05 -10.33 -56.70
CA ILE A 492 58.25 -10.15 -57.55
C ILE A 492 59.38 -11.15 -57.17
N TRP A 493 59.46 -11.57 -55.91
CA TRP A 493 60.52 -12.45 -55.41
C TRP A 493 60.42 -13.92 -55.90
N LEU A 494 59.21 -14.48 -56.08
CA LEU A 494 59.01 -15.80 -56.70
C LEU A 494 59.34 -15.77 -58.19
N TRP A 495 59.03 -14.69 -58.90
CA TRP A 495 59.43 -14.53 -60.30
C TRP A 495 60.96 -14.40 -60.45
N ILE A 496 61.62 -13.64 -59.59
CA ILE A 496 63.10 -13.57 -59.56
C ILE A 496 63.69 -14.95 -59.23
N SER A 497 63.11 -15.69 -58.28
CA SER A 497 63.60 -17.03 -57.91
C SER A 497 63.45 -18.04 -59.05
N ILE A 498 62.33 -18.02 -59.77
CA ILE A 498 62.10 -18.88 -60.95
C ILE A 498 63.09 -18.53 -62.07
N VAL A 499 63.32 -17.24 -62.35
CA VAL A 499 64.27 -16.80 -63.38
C VAL A 499 65.72 -17.17 -63.02
N VAL A 500 66.12 -17.01 -61.76
CA VAL A 500 67.46 -17.41 -61.29
C VAL A 500 67.66 -18.92 -61.39
N VAL A 501 66.67 -19.72 -61.02
CA VAL A 501 66.74 -21.19 -61.16
C VAL A 501 66.82 -21.61 -62.63
N ILE A 502 66.05 -20.98 -63.53
CA ILE A 502 66.13 -21.24 -64.97
C ILE A 502 67.52 -20.91 -65.51
N ILE A 503 68.10 -19.76 -65.14
CA ILE A 503 69.46 -19.37 -65.57
C ILE A 503 70.51 -20.38 -65.08
N ILE A 504 70.42 -20.83 -63.82
CA ILE A 504 71.36 -21.82 -63.26
C ILE A 504 71.21 -23.17 -63.97
N VAL A 505 70.00 -23.66 -64.21
CA VAL A 505 69.76 -24.95 -64.86
C VAL A 505 70.19 -24.90 -66.32
N VAL A 506 69.84 -23.86 -67.07
CA VAL A 506 70.27 -23.67 -68.46
C VAL A 506 71.79 -23.53 -68.55
N GLY A 507 72.39 -22.75 -67.66
CA GLY A 507 73.85 -22.61 -67.56
C GLY A 507 74.54 -23.95 -67.27
N TYR A 508 74.00 -24.75 -66.34
CA TYR A 508 74.54 -26.06 -65.99
C TYR A 508 74.43 -27.07 -67.15
N VAL A 509 73.31 -27.07 -67.89
CA VAL A 509 73.13 -27.92 -69.07
C VAL A 509 74.08 -27.52 -70.20
N LEU A 510 74.23 -26.22 -70.47
CA LEU A 510 75.18 -25.73 -71.48
C LEU A 510 76.62 -26.07 -71.10
N PHE A 511 77.00 -25.89 -69.83
CA PHE A 511 78.34 -26.18 -69.35
C PHE A 511 78.70 -27.66 -69.50
N ASN A 512 77.78 -28.56 -69.11
CA ASN A 512 77.97 -30.01 -69.30
C ASN A 512 78.00 -30.42 -70.77
N PHE A 513 77.22 -29.77 -71.63
CA PHE A 513 77.25 -30.01 -73.07
C PHE A 513 78.60 -29.60 -73.69
N VAL A 514 79.16 -28.47 -73.25
CA VAL A 514 80.48 -27.99 -73.69
C VAL A 514 81.61 -28.91 -73.22
N LEU A 515 81.55 -29.40 -71.97
CA LEU A 515 82.55 -30.34 -71.44
C LEU A 515 82.52 -31.68 -72.19
N LYS A 516 81.33 -32.25 -72.44
CA LYS A 516 81.19 -33.47 -73.25
C LYS A 516 81.74 -33.32 -74.67
N LYS A 517 81.63 -32.13 -75.27
CA LYS A 517 82.18 -31.87 -76.62
C LYS A 517 83.70 -31.68 -76.62
N LYS A 518 84.31 -31.35 -75.48
CA LYS A 518 85.76 -31.18 -75.30
C LYS A 518 86.49 -32.44 -74.79
N GLY A 519 85.78 -33.52 -74.46
CA GLY A 519 86.38 -34.77 -74.01
C GLY A 519 87.02 -34.69 -72.62
N VAL A 520 86.48 -33.85 -71.73
CA VAL A 520 86.83 -33.77 -70.31
C VAL A 520 85.68 -34.26 -69.46
#